data_AF-A0A934MIG0-F1
#
_entry.id   AF-A0A934MIG0-F1
#
_cell.length_a   1.000
_cell.length_b   1.000
_cell.length_c   1.000
_cell.angle_alpha   90.00
_cell.angle_beta   90.00
_cell.angle_gamma   90.00
#
_symmetry.space_group_name_H-M   'P 1'
#
loop_
_entity.id
_entity.type
_entity.pdbx_description
1 polymer ?
#
loop_
_entity_poly.entity_id
_entity_poly.type
_entity_poly.pdbx_seq_one_letter_code
_entity_poly.pdbx_strand_id
1 'polypeptide(L)' 'MTFQMETYRATEAPKPLVVPLVAGFRMVGVGRSTGYKLIDTDPAFPKPIECSPGRKGLIVAELEAWVASRASRRNMVEAA' A
#
# COMPACT_ATOMS: atom_id res chain seq x y z
N MET A 1 -34.73 -24.94 4.49
CA MET A 1 -33.55 -24.83 5.37
C MET A 1 -32.85 -23.52 5.05
N THR A 2 -33.09 -22.47 5.83
CA THR A 2 -32.46 -21.15 5.67
C THR A 2 -31.13 -21.16 6.42
N PHE A 3 -30.01 -21.16 5.70
CA PHE A 3 -28.68 -20.96 6.28
C PHE A 3 -28.41 -19.46 6.35
N GLN A 4 -28.66 -18.87 7.51
CA GLN A 4 -28.16 -17.54 7.82
C GLN A 4 -26.65 -17.65 8.05
N MET A 5 -25.86 -17.28 7.05
CA MET A 5 -24.43 -17.05 7.26
C MET A 5 -24.28 -15.70 7.94
N GLU A 6 -24.19 -15.80 9.25
CA GLU A 6 -23.93 -14.73 10.18
C GLU A 6 -22.63 -14.00 9.80
N THR A 7 -22.75 -12.69 9.73
CA THR A 7 -21.77 -11.70 9.33
C THR A 7 -20.46 -11.84 10.11
N TYR A 8 -19.42 -12.46 9.53
CA TYR A 8 -18.05 -12.32 10.04
C TYR A 8 -17.51 -10.93 9.67
N ARG A 9 -17.89 -9.92 10.45
CA ARG A 9 -17.18 -8.63 10.46
C ARG A 9 -15.84 -8.85 11.17
N ALA A 10 -14.82 -9.19 10.40
CA ALA A 10 -13.44 -9.01 10.84
C ALA A 10 -13.21 -7.52 11.10
N THR A 11 -13.34 -7.08 12.34
CA THR A 11 -12.82 -5.78 12.80
C THR A 11 -11.32 -5.87 13.03
N GLU A 12 -10.59 -6.47 12.09
CA GLU A 12 -9.14 -6.47 12.09
C GLU A 12 -8.71 -5.16 11.45
N ALA A 13 -8.69 -4.09 12.25
CA ALA A 13 -7.84 -2.95 11.92
C ALA A 13 -6.44 -3.53 11.67
N PRO A 14 -5.94 -3.53 10.41
CA PRO A 14 -4.72 -4.26 10.12
C PRO A 14 -3.62 -3.61 10.93
N LYS A 15 -3.04 -4.38 11.87
CA LYS A 15 -1.82 -4.00 12.57
C LYS A 15 -0.90 -3.41 11.52
N PRO A 16 -0.42 -2.16 11.63
CA PRO A 16 0.30 -1.52 10.55
C PRO A 16 1.56 -2.35 10.28
N LEU A 17 1.47 -3.24 9.30
CA LEU A 17 2.55 -4.10 8.90
C LEU A 17 3.52 -3.16 8.20
N VAL A 18 4.65 -2.93 8.85
CA VAL A 18 5.70 -2.12 8.27
C VAL A 18 6.61 -3.06 7.50
N VAL A 19 6.71 -2.82 6.21
CA VAL A 19 7.56 -3.60 5.31
C VAL A 19 8.83 -2.82 5.00
N PRO A 20 9.98 -3.48 4.85
CA PRO A 20 11.18 -2.78 4.42
C PRO A 20 10.97 -2.16 3.04
N LEU A 21 11.63 -1.04 2.76
CA LEU A 21 11.46 -0.26 1.51
C LEU A 21 11.50 -1.14 0.24
N VAL A 22 12.45 -2.05 0.17
CA VAL A 22 12.63 -2.94 -0.99
C VAL A 22 11.45 -3.89 -1.18
N ALA A 23 10.89 -4.40 -0.08
CA ALA A 23 9.70 -5.26 -0.15
C ALA A 23 8.47 -4.43 -0.56
N GLY A 24 8.31 -3.22 -0.01
CA GLY A 24 7.23 -2.31 -0.40
C GLY A 24 7.27 -1.95 -1.89
N PHE A 25 8.44 -1.60 -2.43
CA PHE A 25 8.60 -1.35 -3.86
C PHE A 25 8.24 -2.57 -4.71
N ARG A 26 8.66 -3.77 -4.29
CA ARG A 26 8.35 -5.00 -4.99
C ARG A 26 6.85 -5.32 -4.97
N MET A 27 6.14 -5.04 -3.89
CA MET A 27 4.68 -5.23 -3.80
C MET A 27 3.93 -4.35 -4.80
N VAL A 28 4.41 -3.13 -5.03
CA VAL A 28 3.81 -2.20 -6.00
C VAL A 28 4.37 -2.36 -7.42
N GLY A 29 5.22 -3.37 -7.65
CA GLY A 29 5.80 -3.65 -8.97
C GLY A 29 6.88 -2.66 -9.42
N VAL A 30 7.48 -1.91 -8.48
CA VAL A 30 8.46 -0.85 -8.77
C VAL A 30 9.88 -1.32 -8.42
N GLY A 31 10.84 -1.02 -9.30
CA GLY A 31 12.27 -1.27 -9.04
C GLY A 31 12.84 -0.32 -7.98
N ARG A 32 13.88 -0.73 -7.26
CA ARG A 32 14.48 0.05 -6.15
C ARG A 32 14.76 1.52 -6.50
N SER A 33 15.43 1.77 -7.61
CA SER A 33 15.80 3.13 -8.05
C SER A 33 14.58 4.00 -8.36
N THR A 34 13.54 3.40 -8.96
CA THR A 34 12.28 4.08 -9.26
C THR A 34 11.49 4.34 -7.98
N GLY A 35 11.52 3.40 -7.02
CA GLY A 35 10.88 3.57 -5.72
C GLY A 35 11.46 4.75 -4.94
N TYR A 36 12.79 4.89 -4.89
CA TYR A 36 13.42 6.06 -4.28
C TYR A 36 13.10 7.38 -5.01
N LYS A 37 13.05 7.37 -6.34
CA LYS A 37 12.60 8.55 -7.11
C LYS A 37 11.14 8.89 -6.84
N LEU A 38 10.26 7.89 -6.71
CA LEU A 38 8.85 8.13 -6.40
C LEU A 38 8.66 8.70 -4.99
N ILE A 39 9.44 8.28 -4.00
CA ILE A 39 9.41 8.89 -2.66
C ILE A 39 9.77 10.38 -2.72
N ASP A 40 10.70 10.76 -3.58
CA ASP A 40 11.17 12.14 -3.74
C ASP A 40 10.22 12.99 -4.61
N THR A 41 9.73 12.41 -5.71
CA THR A 41 8.98 13.11 -6.75
C THR A 41 7.45 13.08 -6.56
N ASP A 42 6.90 11.99 -6.03
CA ASP A 42 5.45 11.77 -5.91
C ASP A 42 5.02 11.96 -4.44
N PRO A 43 4.38 13.09 -4.09
CA PRO A 43 3.94 13.35 -2.71
C PRO A 43 2.81 12.40 -2.24
N ALA A 44 2.20 11.66 -3.17
CA ALA A 44 1.21 10.64 -2.86
C ALA A 44 1.83 9.28 -2.53
N PHE A 45 3.13 9.07 -2.80
CA PHE A 45 3.80 7.83 -2.44
C PHE A 45 4.04 7.78 -0.92
N PRO A 46 3.80 6.63 -0.25
CA PRO A 46 3.95 6.52 1.19
C PRO A 46 5.34 6.90 1.67
N LYS A 47 5.39 7.74 2.71
CA LYS A 47 6.66 8.21 3.25
C LYS A 47 7.32 7.10 4.07
N PRO A 48 8.64 6.87 3.89
CA PRO A 48 9.36 5.90 4.70
C PRO A 48 9.37 6.32 6.17
N ILE A 49 8.88 5.45 7.05
CA ILE A 49 8.99 5.59 8.51
C ILE A 49 10.25 4.89 9.00
N GLU A 50 10.91 5.46 10.00
CA GLU A 50 12.04 4.81 10.66
C GLU A 50 11.52 3.79 11.68
N CYS A 51 11.77 2.51 11.43
CA CYS A 51 11.36 1.43 12.35
C CYS A 51 12.42 1.17 13.42
N SER A 52 13.68 1.47 13.12
CA SER A 52 14.87 1.20 13.94
C SER A 52 16.01 2.08 13.39
N PRO A 53 17.02 2.46 14.19
CA PRO A 53 18.14 3.28 13.70
C PRO A 53 18.75 2.68 12.43
N GLY A 54 18.68 3.43 11.33
CA GLY A 54 19.19 3.03 10.02
C GLY A 54 18.28 2.11 9.18
N ARG A 55 17.11 1.69 9.70
CA ARG A 55 16.14 0.88 8.95
C ARG A 55 14.83 1.63 8.73
N LYS A 56 14.61 1.98 7.47
CA LYS A 56 13.37 2.59 6.97
C LYS A 56 12.41 1.53 6.44
N GLY A 57 11.14 1.69 6.75
CA GLY A 57 10.05 0.85 6.26
C GLY A 57 8.87 1.67 5.76
N LEU A 58 7.96 1.01 5.06
CA LEU A 58 6.73 1.57 4.52
C LEU A 58 5.54 0.89 5.18
N ILE A 59 4.48 1.66 5.41
CA ILE A 59 3.23 1.13 5.95
C ILE A 59 2.48 0.47 4.79
N VAL A 60 2.15 -0.81 4.93
CA VAL A 60 1.43 -1.57 3.89
C VAL A 60 0.08 -0.93 3.56
N ALA A 61 -0.66 -0.45 4.55
CA ALA A 61 -1.94 0.22 4.33
C ALA A 61 -1.83 1.46 3.42
N GLU A 62 -0.75 2.25 3.54
CA GLU A 62 -0.54 3.40 2.66
C GLU A 62 -0.11 2.98 1.24
N LEU A 63 0.67 1.90 1.12
CA LEU A 63 1.01 1.31 -0.18
C LEU A 63 -0.25 0.81 -0.91
N GLU A 64 -1.12 0.09 -0.19
CA GLU A 64 -2.40 -0.39 -0.74
C GLU A 64 -3.31 0.77 -1.14
N ALA A 65 -3.42 1.82 -0.30
CA ALA A 65 -4.19 3.01 -0.64
C ALA A 65 -3.65 3.75 -1.88
N TRP A 66 -2.33 3.81 -2.05
CA TRP A 66 -1.69 4.38 -3.24
C TRP A 66 -1.98 3.55 -4.49
N VAL A 67 -1.86 2.22 -4.40
CA VAL A 67 -2.22 1.32 -5.52
C VAL A 67 -3.70 1.43 -5.86
N ALA A 68 -4.59 1.44 -4.86
CA ALA A 68 -6.03 1.59 -5.06
C ALA A 68 -6.38 2.93 -5.72
N SER A 69 -5.67 4.02 -5.36
CA SER A 69 -5.82 5.33 -6.00
C SER A 69 -5.37 5.30 -7.47
N ARG A 70 -4.27 4.63 -7.78
CA ARG A 70 -3.79 4.45 -9.16
C ARG A 70 -4.73 3.56 -9.99
N ALA A 71 -5.23 2.47 -9.40
CA ALA A 71 -6.19 1.58 -10.02
C ALA A 71 -7.52 2.29 -10.32
N SER A 72 -8.02 3.10 -9.38
CA SER A 72 -9.22 3.92 -9.57
C SER A 72 -9.04 4.92 -10.71
N ARG A 73 -7.88 5.58 -10.79
CA ARG A 73 -7.55 6.48 -11.91
C ARG A 73 -7.50 5.75 -13.24
N ARG A 74 -6.94 4.55 -13.29
CA ARG A 74 -6.94 3.71 -14.51
C ARG A 74 -8.35 3.34 -14.92
N ASN A 75 -9.18 2.88 -13.97
CA ASN A 75 -10.55 2.47 -14.25
C ASN A 75 -11.42 3.63 -14.77
N MET A 76 -11.19 4.85 -14.26
CA MET A 76 -11.86 6.05 -14.78
C MET A 76 -11.47 6.40 -16.22
N VAL A 77 -10.28 6.00 -16.68
CA VAL A 77 -9.83 6.21 -18.07
C VAL A 77 -10.32 5.11 -19.02
N GLU A 78 -10.53 3.88 -18.54
CA GLU A 78 -11.13 2.80 -19.35
C GLU A 78 -12.67 2.93 -19.51
N ALA A 79 -13.33 3.75 -18.68
CA ALA A 79 -14.77 3.99 -18.73
C ALA A 79 -15.17 5.30 -19.46
N ALA A 80 -14.22 5.99 -20.09
CA ALA A 80 -14.42 7.27 -20.78
C ALA A 80 -14.26 7.14 -22.30
#